data_AF-A0A3M8H1F3-F1
#
_entry.id   AF-A0A3M8H1F3-F1
#
_cell.length_a   1.000
_cell.length_b   1.000
_cell.length_c   1.000
_cell.angle_alpha   90.00
_cell.angle_beta   90.00
_cell.angle_gamma   90.00
#
_symmetry.space_group_name_H-M   'P 1'
#
loop_
_entity.id
_entity.type
_entity.pdbx_description
1 polymer ?
#
loop_
_entity_poly.entity_id
_entity_poly.type
_entity_poly.pdbx_seq_one_letter_code
_entity_poly.pdbx_strand_id
1 'polypeptide(L)'
;MEREINTILKKDGEEILAPEITQLIKTSDKEKGVHANRTKWYKAEFGNLEITIKAKGGAANKPGSFGYLVFPDEGRGPSNHVAQKFFERGVNKGLPKLTDITQNKLIDKLEEVL
;
A
#
# COMPACT_ATOMS: atom_id res chain seq x y z
N MET A 1 14.50 -18.32 -10.11
CA MET A 1 13.38 -18.13 -9.16
C MET A 1 13.42 -16.79 -8.46
N GLU A 2 14.44 -16.46 -7.66
CA GLU A 2 14.50 -15.16 -6.94
C GLU A 2 14.30 -13.93 -7.84
N ARG A 3 15.03 -13.86 -8.96
CA ARG A 3 14.88 -12.77 -9.96
C ARG A 3 13.45 -12.62 -10.48
N GLU A 4 12.74 -13.73 -10.64
CA GLU A 4 11.36 -13.72 -11.13
C GLU A 4 10.43 -13.17 -10.05
N ILE A 5 10.57 -13.63 -8.81
CA ILE A 5 9.82 -13.09 -7.66
C ILE A 5 10.04 -11.58 -7.54
N ASN A 6 11.29 -11.13 -7.60
CA ASN A 6 11.61 -9.70 -7.56
C ASN A 6 10.97 -8.91 -8.72
N THR A 7 10.86 -9.53 -9.89
CA THR A 7 10.19 -8.92 -11.05
C THR A 7 8.68 -8.83 -10.83
N ILE A 8 8.06 -9.89 -10.29
CA ILE A 8 6.63 -9.92 -9.94
C ILE A 8 6.32 -8.88 -8.87
N LEU A 9 7.06 -8.87 -7.76
CA LEU A 9 6.86 -7.90 -6.68
C LEU A 9 6.98 -6.45 -7.18
N LYS A 10 7.93 -6.18 -8.09
CA LYS A 10 8.12 -4.85 -8.68
C LYS A 10 6.99 -4.43 -9.61
N LYS A 11 6.40 -5.37 -10.37
CA LYS A 11 5.31 -5.09 -11.31
C LYS A 11 3.96 -5.04 -10.60
N ASP A 12 3.64 -6.07 -9.84
CA ASP A 12 2.29 -6.32 -9.33
C ASP A 12 2.11 -5.83 -7.88
N GLY A 13 3.18 -5.77 -7.09
CA GLY A 13 3.07 -5.50 -5.66
C GLY A 13 2.46 -4.13 -5.33
N GLU A 14 2.90 -3.06 -6.00
CA GLU A 14 2.31 -1.71 -5.83
C GLU A 14 0.86 -1.68 -6.35
N GLU A 15 0.62 -2.29 -7.52
CA GLU A 15 -0.69 -2.29 -8.18
C GLU A 15 -1.76 -3.04 -7.39
N ILE A 16 -1.37 -4.05 -6.59
CA ILE A 16 -2.29 -4.83 -5.77
C ILE A 16 -2.45 -4.22 -4.38
N LEU A 17 -1.34 -3.95 -3.68
CA LEU A 17 -1.40 -3.56 -2.27
C LEU A 17 -1.91 -2.12 -2.10
N ALA A 18 -1.47 -1.20 -2.95
CA ALA A 18 -1.79 0.21 -2.75
C ALA A 18 -3.28 0.53 -2.90
N PRO A 19 -4.03 0.01 -3.89
CA PRO A 19 -5.47 0.24 -3.96
C PRO A 19 -6.22 -0.35 -2.76
N GLU A 20 -5.81 -1.53 -2.30
CA GLU A 20 -6.44 -2.20 -1.16
C GLU A 20 -6.32 -1.41 0.14
N ILE A 21 -5.18 -0.74 0.34
CA ILE A 21 -4.96 0.18 1.46
C ILE A 21 -5.70 1.51 1.22
N THR A 22 -5.60 2.07 0.01
CA THR A 22 -6.10 3.41 -0.33
C THR A 22 -7.61 3.51 -0.14
N GLN A 23 -8.38 2.49 -0.53
CA GLN A 23 -9.84 2.48 -0.36
C GLN A 23 -10.29 2.51 1.11
N LEU A 24 -9.41 2.11 2.06
CA LEU A 24 -9.72 2.05 3.49
C LEU A 24 -9.38 3.36 4.22
N ILE A 25 -8.68 4.28 3.56
CA ILE A 25 -8.39 5.61 4.11
C ILE A 25 -9.70 6.41 4.17
N LYS A 26 -10.09 6.78 5.38
CA LYS A 26 -11.30 7.59 5.62
C LYS A 26 -11.11 9.04 5.16
N THR A 27 -12.19 9.62 4.67
CA THR A 27 -12.28 11.04 4.29
C THR A 27 -13.44 11.68 5.04
N SER A 28 -13.22 12.85 5.61
CA SER A 28 -14.25 13.58 6.38
C SER A 28 -15.38 14.10 5.51
N ASP A 29 -15.06 14.80 4.42
CA ASP A 29 -16.03 15.39 3.49
C ASP A 29 -15.48 15.28 2.06
N LYS A 30 -16.27 14.69 1.15
CA LYS A 30 -15.88 14.45 -0.23
C LYS A 30 -15.70 15.74 -1.03
N GLU A 31 -16.33 16.84 -0.65
CA GLU A 31 -16.30 18.12 -1.39
C GLU A 31 -15.26 19.10 -0.84
N LYS A 32 -14.71 18.83 0.36
CA LYS A 32 -13.76 19.75 1.01
C LYS A 32 -12.36 19.15 1.09
N GLY A 33 -11.41 19.88 0.52
CA GLY A 33 -9.97 19.64 0.67
C GLY A 33 -9.40 18.51 -0.18
N VAL A 34 -8.08 18.41 -0.16
CA VAL A 34 -7.32 17.31 -0.78
C VAL A 34 -7.27 16.15 0.22
N HIS A 35 -7.57 14.93 -0.24
CA HIS A 35 -7.57 13.73 0.60
C HIS A 35 -6.48 12.74 0.19
N ALA A 36 -5.90 12.03 1.15
CA ALA A 36 -4.83 11.08 0.88
C ALA A 36 -5.29 9.96 -0.08
N ASN A 37 -6.53 9.48 0.07
CA ASN A 37 -7.08 8.45 -0.80
C ASN A 37 -7.30 8.88 -2.27
N ARG A 38 -7.22 10.18 -2.55
CA ARG A 38 -7.34 10.77 -3.90
C ARG A 38 -6.00 11.26 -4.45
N THR A 39 -4.91 11.03 -3.72
CA THR A 39 -3.56 11.45 -4.11
C THR A 39 -2.59 10.29 -4.00
N LYS A 40 -1.40 10.41 -4.59
CA LYS A 40 -0.33 9.42 -4.38
C LYS A 40 0.29 9.63 -2.99
N TRP A 41 -0.39 9.16 -1.96
CA TRP A 41 -0.05 9.34 -0.53
C TRP A 41 1.13 8.48 -0.04
N TYR A 42 1.56 7.51 -0.84
CA TYR A 42 2.61 6.55 -0.48
C TYR A 42 3.76 6.54 -1.51
N LYS A 43 4.85 5.90 -1.11
CA LYS A 43 5.99 5.49 -1.93
C LYS A 43 6.18 3.98 -1.77
N ALA A 44 6.30 3.26 -2.88
CA ALA A 44 6.72 1.87 -2.89
C ALA A 44 8.25 1.78 -3.00
N GLU A 45 8.83 0.89 -2.21
CA GLU A 45 10.24 0.53 -2.25
C GLU A 45 10.34 -1.00 -2.41
N PHE A 46 11.32 -1.45 -3.20
CA PHE A 46 11.47 -2.85 -3.56
C PHE A 46 12.84 -3.33 -3.10
N GLY A 47 12.84 -4.36 -2.26
CA GLY A 47 14.04 -5.05 -1.76
C GLY A 47 14.15 -6.46 -2.36
N ASN A 48 15.10 -7.26 -1.87
CA ASN A 48 15.16 -8.67 -2.26
C ASN A 48 13.99 -9.42 -1.60
N LEU A 49 13.10 -9.98 -2.42
CA LEU A 49 11.89 -10.69 -2.00
C LEU A 49 10.98 -9.83 -1.11
N GLU A 50 11.06 -8.51 -1.27
CA GLU A 50 10.40 -7.55 -0.39
C GLU A 50 9.75 -6.43 -1.19
N ILE A 51 8.54 -6.06 -0.79
CA ILE A 51 7.92 -4.79 -1.14
C ILE A 51 7.55 -4.05 0.15
N THR A 52 7.91 -2.78 0.22
CA THR A 52 7.55 -1.91 1.32
C THR A 52 6.77 -0.69 0.82
N ILE A 53 5.55 -0.53 1.34
CA ILE A 53 4.71 0.66 1.10
C ILE A 53 4.89 1.62 2.29
N LYS A 54 5.44 2.81 2.04
CA LYS A 54 5.64 3.84 3.07
C LYS A 54 4.77 5.06 2.78
N ALA A 55 4.19 5.65 3.82
CA ALA A 55 3.52 6.94 3.66
C ALA A 55 4.52 8.04 3.26
N LYS A 56 4.12 8.94 2.35
CA LYS A 56 4.87 10.16 2.00
C LYS A 56 4.63 11.29 2.99
N GLY A 57 3.56 11.21 3.79
CA GLY A 57 3.16 12.24 4.76
C GLY A 57 3.80 11.99 6.12
N GLY A 58 4.80 12.79 6.48
CA GLY A 58 5.53 12.63 7.74
C GLY A 58 5.69 13.90 8.59
N ALA A 59 5.42 15.08 8.03
CA ALA A 59 5.56 16.34 8.75
C ALA A 59 4.20 16.98 8.93
N ALA A 60 3.53 16.70 10.05
CA ALA A 60 2.27 17.34 10.44
C ALA A 60 2.29 18.88 10.31
N ASN A 61 3.49 19.47 10.32
CA ASN A 61 3.75 20.90 10.23
C ASN A 61 3.80 21.45 8.79
N LYS A 62 3.67 20.61 7.74
CA LYS A 62 3.68 21.08 6.34
C LYS A 62 2.25 21.22 5.78
N PRO A 63 1.89 22.38 5.20
CA PRO A 63 0.64 22.55 4.47
C PRO A 63 0.48 21.48 3.37
N GLY A 64 -0.70 20.86 3.29
CA GLY A 64 -0.97 19.78 2.33
C GLY A 64 -0.38 18.41 2.73
N SER A 65 0.24 18.30 3.90
CA SER A 65 0.65 17.00 4.45
C SER A 65 -0.53 16.29 5.13
N PHE A 66 -0.57 14.98 4.98
CA PHE A 66 -1.50 14.12 5.72
C PHE A 66 -0.82 13.67 7.01
N GLY A 67 -0.78 14.53 8.03
CA GLY A 67 -0.07 14.26 9.29
C GLY A 67 -0.49 12.96 10.00
N TYR A 68 -1.73 12.49 9.78
CA TYR A 68 -2.20 11.20 10.31
C TYR A 68 -1.57 9.97 9.65
N LEU A 69 -0.89 10.14 8.50
CA LEU A 69 -0.16 9.06 7.83
C LEU A 69 1.24 8.82 8.41
N VAL A 70 1.68 9.62 9.38
CA VAL A 70 2.90 9.34 10.16
C VAL A 70 2.77 7.98 10.86
N PHE A 71 1.56 7.67 11.34
CA PHE A 71 1.20 6.39 11.94
C PHE A 71 0.03 5.78 11.15
N PRO A 72 0.28 5.16 9.98
CA PRO A 72 -0.79 4.77 9.07
C PRO A 72 -1.70 3.67 9.63
N ASP A 73 -1.21 2.79 10.51
CA ASP A 73 -2.10 1.85 11.21
C ASP A 73 -3.00 2.53 12.24
N GLU A 74 -2.55 3.60 12.88
CA GLU A 74 -3.40 4.37 13.75
C GLU A 74 -4.36 5.24 12.92
N GLY A 75 -3.86 5.90 11.87
CA GLY A 75 -4.63 6.88 11.10
C GLY A 75 -5.22 7.99 11.97
N ARG A 76 -4.61 8.23 13.14
CA ARG A 76 -5.09 9.17 14.14
C ARG A 76 -4.63 10.58 13.78
N GLY A 77 -5.50 11.54 14.04
CA GLY A 77 -5.21 12.95 13.89
C GLY A 77 -6.01 13.78 14.89
N PRO A 78 -5.80 15.11 14.92
CA PRO A 78 -6.49 16.00 15.85
C PRO A 78 -8.03 15.88 15.81
N SER A 79 -8.59 15.49 14.65
CA SER A 79 -10.03 15.31 14.44
C SER A 79 -10.45 13.83 14.32
N ASN A 80 -9.53 12.87 14.46
CA ASN A 80 -9.82 11.44 14.40
C ASN A 80 -9.02 10.69 15.47
N HIS A 81 -9.64 10.43 16.63
CA HIS A 81 -8.98 9.80 17.77
C HIS A 81 -8.97 8.26 17.70
N VAL A 82 -9.77 7.67 16.81
CA VAL A 82 -9.95 6.22 16.72
C VAL A 82 -8.96 5.61 15.74
N ALA A 83 -8.25 4.58 16.18
CA ALA A 83 -7.33 3.82 15.34
C ALA A 83 -8.09 3.12 14.21
N GLN A 84 -7.73 3.38 12.94
CA GLN A 84 -8.46 2.85 11.79
C GLN A 84 -7.91 1.53 11.25
N LYS A 85 -6.64 1.22 11.52
CA LYS A 85 -5.92 0.03 11.03
C LYS A 85 -6.04 -0.15 9.53
N PHE A 86 -6.15 0.96 8.79
CA PHE A 86 -6.45 0.90 7.36
C PHE A 86 -5.29 0.28 6.57
N PHE A 87 -4.06 0.47 7.06
CA PHE A 87 -2.86 -0.07 6.44
C PHE A 87 -2.76 -1.58 6.64
N GLU A 88 -2.75 -2.07 7.89
CA GLU A 88 -2.81 -3.50 8.23
C GLU A 88 -3.94 -4.22 7.50
N ARG A 89 -5.17 -3.67 7.54
CA ARG A 89 -6.33 -4.28 6.89
C ARG A 89 -6.20 -4.31 5.36
N GLY A 90 -5.64 -3.25 4.77
CA GLY A 90 -5.41 -3.18 3.33
C GLY A 90 -4.38 -4.20 2.87
N VAL A 91 -3.27 -4.31 3.61
CA VAL A 91 -2.24 -5.32 3.36
C VAL A 91 -2.82 -6.72 3.51
N ASN A 92 -3.54 -7.02 4.59
CA ASN A 92 -4.17 -8.32 4.82
C ASN A 92 -5.18 -8.70 3.72
N LYS A 93 -5.80 -7.71 3.07
CA LYS A 93 -6.72 -7.94 1.95
C LYS A 93 -5.98 -8.14 0.61
N GLY A 94 -4.88 -7.44 0.38
CA GLY A 94 -4.11 -7.53 -0.86
C GLY A 94 -3.09 -8.67 -0.89
N LEU A 95 -2.58 -9.11 0.26
CA LEU A 95 -1.53 -10.11 0.35
C LEU A 95 -1.90 -11.48 -0.25
N PRO A 96 -3.13 -12.03 -0.03
CA PRO A 96 -3.54 -13.26 -0.71
C PRO A 96 -3.49 -13.12 -2.23
N LYS A 97 -3.99 -12.00 -2.78
CA LYS A 97 -4.01 -11.74 -4.23
C LYS A 97 -2.59 -11.69 -4.81
N LEU A 98 -1.68 -10.99 -4.12
CA LEU A 98 -0.28 -10.91 -4.54
C LEU A 98 0.39 -12.29 -4.48
N THR A 99 0.06 -13.09 -3.47
CA THR A 99 0.59 -14.45 -3.31
C THR A 99 0.10 -15.35 -4.44
N ASP A 100 -1.20 -15.34 -4.75
CA ASP A 100 -1.79 -16.15 -5.82
C ASP A 100 -1.17 -15.81 -7.18
N ILE A 101 -1.05 -14.51 -7.49
CA ILE A 101 -0.41 -14.05 -8.73
C ILE A 101 1.05 -14.46 -8.79
N THR A 102 1.76 -14.37 -7.67
CA THR A 102 3.17 -14.80 -7.61
C THR A 102 3.30 -16.29 -7.85
N GLN A 103 2.47 -17.11 -7.20
CA GLN A 103 2.48 -18.56 -7.39
C GLN A 103 2.19 -18.95 -8.83
N ASN A 104 1.13 -18.41 -9.43
CA ASN A 104 0.75 -18.74 -10.80
C ASN A 104 1.85 -18.35 -11.80
N LYS A 105 2.38 -17.12 -11.73
CA LYS A 105 3.47 -16.68 -12.61
C LYS A 105 4.75 -17.51 -12.46
N LEU A 106 5.04 -18.01 -11.26
CA LEU A 106 6.17 -18.90 -11.05
C LEU A 106 5.93 -20.29 -11.63
N ILE A 107 4.72 -20.83 -11.50
CA ILE A 107 4.34 -22.12 -12.11
C ILE A 107 4.46 -22.03 -13.63
N ASP A 108 3.86 -21.02 -14.25
CA ASP A 108 3.96 -20.77 -15.70
C ASP A 108 5.42 -20.72 -16.13
N LYS A 109 6.28 -20.06 -15.34
CA LYS A 109 7.70 -19.94 -15.67
C LYS A 109 8.47 -21.26 -15.54
N LEU A 110 8.07 -22.13 -14.62
CA LEU A 110 8.65 -23.46 -14.49
C LEU A 110 8.25 -24.36 -15.66
N GLU A 111 7.00 -24.26 -16.10
CA GLU A 111 6.50 -25.00 -17.27
C GLU A 111 7.16 -24.56 -18.59
N GLU A 112 7.49 -23.28 -18.75
CA GLU A 112 8.24 -22.79 -19.94
C GLU A 112 9.67 -23.34 -20.06
N VAL A 113 10.27 -23.78 -18.95
CA VAL A 113 11.68 -24.20 -18.89
C VAL A 113 11.81 -25.74 -19.00
N LEU A 114 10.71 -26.47 -18.83
CA LEU A 114 10.62 -27.93 -18.97
C LEU A 114 10.31 -28.33 -20.42
#